data_AF-A0A7Y2XQD2-F1
#
_entry.id   AF-A0A7Y2XQD2-F1
#
_cell.length_a   1.000
_cell.length_b   1.000
_cell.length_c   1.000
_cell.angle_alpha   90.00
_cell.angle_beta   90.00
_cell.angle_gamma   90.00
#
_symmetry.space_group_name_H-M   'P 1'
#
loop_
_entity.id
_entity.type
_entity.pdbx_description
1 polymer ?
#
loop_
_entity_poly.entity_id
_entity_poly.type
_entity_poly.pdbx_seq_one_letter_code
_entity_poly.pdbx_strand_id
1 'polypeptide(L)'
;MIKYITVIGVCAVLTSCGSTGGGGGNGGGGGQAAPVSWKTVPGVTTTVNGMREVMKAKVDGKEVVAMLTWRNYSQKLDGAVTKWYGDMGTPPPKFVVDSLLISIDGKGTIVPKSKSRYLASQWMNGSKSLGLVMKNKNLCVFVNVGDGGESWTASYEVNPSTGSLISHEVVDGPEFHNRLMP
;
A
#
# COMPACT_ATOMS: atom_id res chain seq x y z
N MET A 1 -31.27 -0.79 -44.85
CA MET A 1 -31.63 -0.13 -43.58
C MET A 1 -30.43 -0.18 -42.65
N ILE A 2 -29.67 0.90 -42.61
CA ILE A 2 -28.43 1.02 -41.82
C ILE A 2 -28.79 1.78 -40.55
N LYS A 3 -28.59 1.14 -39.39
CA LYS A 3 -28.80 1.74 -38.07
C LYS A 3 -27.48 2.36 -37.61
N TYR A 4 -27.39 3.69 -37.64
CA TYR A 4 -26.31 4.43 -36.99
C TYR A 4 -26.57 4.48 -35.49
N ILE A 5 -25.61 4.01 -34.68
CA ILE A 5 -25.59 4.23 -33.23
C ILE A 5 -24.56 5.33 -32.96
N THR A 6 -25.08 6.50 -32.57
CA THR A 6 -24.30 7.64 -32.11
C THR A 6 -23.82 7.36 -30.69
N VAL A 7 -22.50 7.25 -30.49
CA VAL A 7 -21.89 7.22 -29.15
C VAL A 7 -21.64 8.66 -28.72
N ILE A 8 -22.40 9.12 -27.72
CA ILE A 8 -22.16 10.41 -27.07
C ILE A 8 -20.98 10.24 -26.11
N GLY A 9 -19.81 10.72 -26.53
CA GLY A 9 -18.63 10.85 -25.69
C GLY A 9 -18.78 12.07 -24.77
N VAL A 10 -18.81 11.84 -23.46
CA VAL A 10 -18.69 12.92 -22.47
C VAL A 10 -17.21 13.13 -22.17
N CYS A 11 -16.61 14.12 -22.83
CA CYS A 11 -15.34 14.70 -22.40
C CYS A 11 -15.57 15.55 -21.15
N ALA A 12 -15.09 15.10 -20.00
CA ALA A 12 -14.93 15.98 -18.85
C ALA A 12 -13.70 16.86 -19.09
N VAL A 13 -13.95 18.15 -19.30
CA VAL A 13 -12.91 19.19 -19.41
C VAL A 13 -12.28 19.36 -18.02
N LEU A 14 -10.99 19.01 -17.91
CA LEU A 14 -10.15 19.37 -16.78
C LEU A 14 -9.91 20.87 -16.81
N THR A 15 -10.54 21.61 -15.91
CA THR A 15 -10.24 23.02 -15.66
C THR A 15 -8.88 23.11 -14.96
N SER A 16 -7.89 23.62 -15.69
CA SER A 16 -6.63 24.08 -15.13
C SER A 16 -6.86 25.33 -14.28
N CYS A 17 -6.43 25.32 -13.02
CA CYS A 17 -6.12 26.55 -12.29
C CYS A 17 -4.62 26.55 -11.99
N GLY A 18 -3.88 27.26 -12.82
CA GLY A 18 -2.51 27.69 -12.55
C GLY A 18 -2.50 29.06 -11.86
N SER A 19 -1.74 29.15 -10.78
CA SER A 19 -1.13 30.32 -10.11
C SER A 19 -1.83 31.68 -10.20
N THR A 20 -2.28 32.17 -9.04
CA THR A 20 -2.25 33.61 -8.75
C THR A 20 -1.52 33.80 -7.43
N GLY A 21 -0.29 34.29 -7.52
CA GLY A 21 0.43 34.83 -6.37
C GLY A 21 -0.09 36.23 -6.05
N GLY A 22 -0.13 36.55 -4.77
CA GLY A 22 -0.30 37.91 -4.25
C GLY A 22 -1.58 38.11 -3.44
N GLY A 23 -1.40 38.51 -2.17
CA GLY A 23 -2.46 39.13 -1.37
C GLY A 23 -2.57 38.57 0.04
N GLY A 24 -1.88 39.20 0.99
CA GLY A 24 -2.02 38.91 2.41
C GLY A 24 -3.44 39.13 2.94
N GLY A 25 -3.79 38.36 3.96
CA GLY A 25 -5.06 38.47 4.67
C GLY A 25 -5.02 37.60 5.91
N ASN A 26 -4.73 38.22 7.04
CA ASN A 26 -4.67 37.61 8.36
C ASN A 26 -6.06 37.14 8.79
N GLY A 27 -6.16 35.95 9.40
CA GLY A 27 -7.30 35.56 10.23
C GLY A 27 -8.11 34.35 9.72
N GLY A 28 -8.11 33.27 10.51
CA GLY A 28 -9.11 32.22 10.38
C GLY A 28 -8.64 30.85 10.86
N GLY A 29 -8.58 30.68 12.19
CA GLY A 29 -8.65 29.39 12.90
C GLY A 29 -8.06 28.18 12.19
N GLY A 30 -6.74 28.01 12.28
CA GLY A 30 -6.10 26.73 12.00
C GLY A 30 -6.59 25.68 13.00
N GLY A 31 -7.72 25.04 12.68
CA GLY A 31 -8.15 23.83 13.35
C GLY A 31 -7.05 22.80 13.16
N GLN A 32 -6.20 22.67 14.17
CA GLN A 32 -5.11 21.72 14.20
C GLN A 32 -5.72 20.35 13.92
N ALA A 33 -5.34 19.73 12.79
CA ALA A 33 -5.85 18.42 12.43
C ALA A 33 -5.62 17.48 13.63
N ALA A 34 -6.66 16.72 14.00
CA ALA A 34 -6.55 15.81 15.12
C ALA A 34 -5.30 14.93 14.96
N PRO A 35 -4.51 14.72 16.04
CA PRO A 35 -3.28 13.95 15.95
C PRO A 35 -3.57 12.57 15.37
N VAL A 36 -2.76 12.16 14.40
CA VAL A 36 -2.88 10.84 13.78
C VAL A 36 -2.53 9.80 14.85
N SER A 37 -3.46 8.88 15.12
CA SER A 37 -3.23 7.78 16.05
C SER A 37 -2.86 6.52 15.31
N TRP A 38 -1.85 5.82 15.82
CA TRP A 38 -1.44 4.50 15.35
C TRP A 38 -1.58 3.49 16.47
N LYS A 39 -2.08 2.29 16.15
CA LYS A 39 -2.27 1.23 17.15
C LYS A 39 -1.99 -0.14 16.55
N THR A 40 -1.16 -0.92 17.21
CA THR A 40 -0.91 -2.32 16.83
C THR A 40 -2.18 -3.16 16.98
N VAL A 41 -2.46 -4.00 15.98
CA VAL A 41 -3.55 -4.98 16.05
C VAL A 41 -3.04 -6.24 16.74
N PRO A 42 -3.60 -6.63 17.90
CA PRO A 42 -3.22 -7.88 18.57
C PRO A 42 -3.80 -9.10 17.84
N GLY A 43 -3.25 -10.28 18.11
CA GLY A 43 -3.80 -11.55 17.60
C GLY A 43 -3.63 -11.75 16.08
N VAL A 44 -2.72 -11.01 15.45
CA VAL A 44 -2.35 -11.24 14.05
C VAL A 44 -1.65 -12.59 13.94
N THR A 45 -2.12 -13.41 13.02
CA THR A 45 -1.52 -14.70 12.66
C THR A 45 -0.98 -14.62 11.24
N THR A 46 0.19 -15.19 11.00
CA THR A 46 0.85 -15.15 9.69
C THR A 46 1.43 -16.50 9.34
N THR A 47 1.12 -16.99 8.15
CA THR A 47 1.66 -18.21 7.58
C THR A 47 2.43 -17.88 6.31
N VAL A 48 3.68 -18.34 6.23
CA VAL A 48 4.52 -18.24 5.03
C VAL A 48 4.64 -19.64 4.41
N ASN A 49 4.27 -19.76 3.13
CA ASN A 49 4.41 -20.99 2.35
C ASN A 49 5.04 -20.67 0.98
N GLY A 50 6.33 -20.97 0.85
CA GLY A 50 7.10 -20.65 -0.35
C GLY A 50 7.08 -19.14 -0.64
N MET A 51 6.57 -18.77 -1.82
CA MET A 51 6.46 -17.37 -2.28
C MET A 51 5.17 -16.68 -1.83
N ARG A 52 4.39 -17.29 -0.93
CA ARG A 52 3.12 -16.73 -0.46
C ARG A 52 3.15 -16.54 1.04
N GLU A 53 2.77 -15.34 1.47
CA GLU A 53 2.52 -15.01 2.86
C GLU A 53 1.05 -14.64 3.03
N VAL A 54 0.40 -15.23 4.03
CA VAL A 54 -1.00 -14.94 4.39
C VAL A 54 -1.06 -14.49 5.83
N MET A 55 -1.53 -13.27 6.04
CA MET A 55 -1.79 -12.68 7.34
C MET A 55 -3.30 -12.66 7.60
N LYS A 56 -3.72 -13.06 8.80
CA LYS A 56 -5.12 -13.04 9.25
C LYS A 56 -5.24 -12.38 10.62
N ALA A 57 -6.29 -11.61 10.83
CA ALA A 57 -6.62 -11.00 12.12
C ALA A 57 -8.13 -10.81 12.26
N LYS A 58 -8.57 -10.50 13.49
CA LYS A 58 -9.93 -10.04 13.77
C LYS A 58 -9.89 -8.65 14.37
N VAL A 59 -10.53 -7.67 13.73
CA VAL A 59 -10.54 -6.27 14.16
C VAL A 59 -11.98 -5.78 14.23
N ASP A 60 -12.40 -5.32 15.40
CA ASP A 60 -13.77 -4.84 15.66
C ASP A 60 -14.86 -5.80 15.15
N GLY A 61 -14.65 -7.10 15.35
CA GLY A 61 -15.56 -8.14 14.92
C GLY A 61 -15.40 -8.60 13.46
N LYS A 62 -14.63 -7.89 12.64
CA LYS A 62 -14.41 -8.18 11.21
C LYS A 62 -13.20 -9.07 10.99
N GLU A 63 -13.30 -9.97 10.02
CA GLU A 63 -12.19 -10.80 9.57
C GLU A 63 -11.32 -10.04 8.58
N VAL A 64 -10.04 -9.91 8.88
CA VAL A 64 -9.06 -9.25 8.00
C VAL A 64 -8.11 -10.32 7.46
N VAL A 65 -7.95 -10.36 6.13
CA VAL A 65 -7.00 -11.24 5.45
C VAL A 65 -6.17 -10.42 4.49
N ALA A 66 -4.84 -10.49 4.63
CA ALA A 66 -3.91 -9.97 3.63
C ALA A 66 -3.08 -11.12 3.06
N MET A 67 -2.89 -11.13 1.75
CA MET A 67 -2.09 -12.13 1.06
C MET A 67 -1.08 -11.44 0.15
N LEU A 68 0.20 -11.64 0.46
CA LEU A 68 1.33 -11.18 -0.31
C LEU A 68 1.89 -12.36 -1.11
N THR A 69 2.00 -12.19 -2.42
CA THR A 69 2.61 -13.20 -3.30
C THR A 69 3.80 -12.58 -4.01
N TRP A 70 4.91 -13.30 -3.96
CA TRP A 70 6.16 -12.98 -4.63
C TRP A 70 6.30 -13.79 -5.91
N ARG A 71 7.20 -13.34 -6.78
CA ARG A 71 7.66 -14.10 -7.94
C ARG A 71 9.11 -13.77 -8.24
N ASN A 72 9.74 -14.60 -9.07
CA ASN A 72 11.03 -14.26 -9.67
C ASN A 72 10.89 -12.98 -10.51
N TYR A 73 11.94 -12.15 -10.45
CA TYR A 73 12.09 -11.03 -11.38
C TYR A 73 12.05 -11.52 -12.84
N SER A 74 11.46 -10.70 -13.71
CA SER A 74 11.45 -10.94 -15.14
C SER A 74 11.73 -9.65 -15.88
N GLN A 75 12.81 -9.60 -16.65
CA GLN A 75 13.14 -8.42 -17.46
C GLN A 75 12.00 -8.00 -18.39
N LYS A 76 11.25 -8.97 -18.94
CA LYS A 76 10.09 -8.72 -19.79
C LYS A 76 8.97 -7.97 -19.05
N LEU A 77 8.73 -8.31 -17.79
CA LEU A 77 7.65 -7.72 -17.00
C LEU A 77 8.11 -6.45 -16.30
N ASP A 78 9.34 -6.44 -15.80
CA ASP A 78 9.83 -5.50 -14.78
C ASP A 78 10.91 -4.54 -15.29
N GLY A 79 11.40 -4.71 -16.52
CA GLY A 79 12.46 -3.86 -17.08
C GLY A 79 12.09 -2.37 -17.19
N ALA A 80 10.80 -2.02 -17.06
CA ALA A 80 10.32 -0.65 -17.02
C ALA A 80 10.28 -0.02 -15.61
N VAL A 81 10.55 -0.81 -14.55
CA VAL A 81 10.59 -0.30 -13.17
C VAL A 81 11.92 0.42 -12.95
N THR A 82 11.87 1.73 -12.75
CA THR A 82 13.05 2.60 -12.61
C THR A 82 13.53 2.78 -11.18
N LYS A 83 12.72 2.38 -10.18
CA LYS A 83 13.05 2.46 -8.76
C LYS A 83 12.57 1.22 -8.04
N TRP A 84 13.45 0.67 -7.21
CA TRP A 84 13.18 -0.49 -6.36
C TRP A 84 13.27 -0.10 -4.89
N TYR A 85 12.45 -0.74 -4.07
CA TYR A 85 12.42 -0.58 -2.62
C TYR A 85 12.61 -1.94 -1.96
N GLY A 86 13.53 -2.02 -1.00
CA GLY A 86 13.95 -3.27 -0.37
C GLY A 86 15.31 -3.75 -0.89
N ASP A 87 15.71 -4.91 -0.38
CA ASP A 87 17.01 -5.49 -0.68
C ASP A 87 17.01 -6.15 -2.07
N MET A 88 17.86 -5.64 -2.96
CA MET A 88 18.06 -6.23 -4.29
C MET A 88 19.23 -7.23 -4.32
N GLY A 89 20.13 -7.20 -3.34
CA GLY A 89 21.47 -7.74 -3.45
C GLY A 89 22.21 -7.13 -4.64
N THR A 90 22.35 -7.90 -5.72
CA THR A 90 22.90 -7.43 -7.01
C THR A 90 21.78 -7.10 -7.98
N PRO A 91 21.63 -5.86 -8.48
CA PRO A 91 20.62 -5.52 -9.46
C PRO A 91 20.74 -6.37 -10.75
N PRO A 92 19.62 -6.80 -11.36
CA PRO A 92 18.23 -6.54 -10.96
C PRO A 92 17.79 -7.38 -9.74
N PRO A 93 16.67 -7.02 -9.07
CA PRO A 93 16.16 -7.80 -7.95
C PRO A 93 16.02 -9.30 -8.26
N LYS A 94 16.17 -10.15 -7.25
CA LYS A 94 15.91 -11.59 -7.39
C LYS A 94 14.42 -11.90 -7.36
N PHE A 95 13.71 -11.37 -6.36
CA PHE A 95 12.28 -11.52 -6.19
C PHE A 95 11.59 -10.16 -6.16
N VAL A 96 10.37 -10.13 -6.70
CA VAL A 96 9.51 -8.94 -6.73
C VAL A 96 8.10 -9.33 -6.34
N VAL A 97 7.33 -8.37 -5.83
CA VAL A 97 5.92 -8.62 -5.51
C VAL A 97 5.13 -8.87 -6.80
N ASP A 98 4.44 -10.00 -6.84
CA ASP A 98 3.50 -10.34 -7.90
C ASP A 98 2.13 -9.71 -7.65
N SER A 99 1.62 -9.90 -6.43
CA SER A 99 0.32 -9.38 -6.01
C SER A 99 0.24 -9.18 -4.50
N LEU A 100 -0.61 -8.23 -4.11
CA LEU A 100 -1.03 -8.01 -2.74
C LEU A 100 -2.56 -7.90 -2.74
N LEU A 101 -3.22 -8.80 -2.01
CA LEU A 101 -4.66 -8.78 -1.78
C LEU A 101 -4.91 -8.39 -0.34
N ILE A 102 -5.87 -7.50 -0.11
CA ILE A 102 -6.36 -7.14 1.22
C ILE A 102 -7.87 -7.33 1.21
N SER A 103 -8.39 -8.12 2.15
CA SER A 103 -9.80 -8.49 2.27
C SER A 103 -10.32 -8.31 3.68
N ILE A 104 -11.56 -7.84 3.79
CA ILE A 104 -12.26 -7.57 5.04
C ILE A 104 -13.66 -8.18 4.92
N ASP A 105 -13.98 -9.14 5.78
CA ASP A 105 -15.22 -9.94 5.71
C ASP A 105 -15.47 -10.52 4.30
N GLY A 106 -14.40 -10.95 3.63
CA GLY A 106 -14.43 -11.47 2.26
C GLY A 106 -14.54 -10.40 1.16
N LYS A 107 -14.74 -9.12 1.52
CA LYS A 107 -14.73 -7.98 0.59
C LYS A 107 -13.32 -7.43 0.50
N GLY A 108 -12.64 -7.70 -0.62
CA GLY A 108 -11.24 -7.32 -0.78
C GLY A 108 -10.93 -6.61 -2.08
N THR A 109 -9.79 -5.94 -2.08
CA THR A 109 -9.20 -5.32 -3.26
C THR A 109 -7.83 -5.92 -3.52
N ILE A 110 -7.51 -6.13 -4.81
CA ILE A 110 -6.14 -6.37 -5.23
C ILE A 110 -5.49 -4.99 -5.33
N VAL A 111 -4.43 -4.78 -4.55
CA VAL A 111 -3.66 -3.56 -4.61
C VAL A 111 -3.13 -3.36 -6.04
N PRO A 112 -3.35 -2.19 -6.66
CA PRO A 112 -2.88 -1.93 -8.01
C PRO A 112 -1.38 -2.17 -8.15
N LYS A 113 -0.95 -2.80 -9.25
CA LYS A 113 0.47 -3.10 -9.49
C LYS A 113 1.37 -1.86 -9.39
N SER A 114 0.87 -0.69 -9.79
CA SER A 114 1.59 0.59 -9.67
C SER A 114 1.93 0.99 -8.22
N LYS A 115 1.38 0.31 -7.21
CA LYS A 115 1.60 0.56 -5.78
C LYS A 115 2.37 -0.56 -5.07
N SER A 116 2.74 -1.64 -5.75
CA SER A 116 3.39 -2.79 -5.10
C SER A 116 4.52 -3.42 -5.92
N ARG A 117 4.51 -3.27 -7.25
CA ARG A 117 5.44 -3.99 -8.14
C ARG A 117 6.91 -3.62 -8.01
N TYR A 118 7.23 -2.50 -7.36
CA TYR A 118 8.59 -2.01 -7.13
C TYR A 118 9.19 -2.51 -5.82
N LEU A 119 8.44 -3.32 -5.06
CA LEU A 119 8.95 -3.97 -3.85
C LEU A 119 9.79 -5.17 -4.25
N ALA A 120 11.02 -5.19 -3.74
CA ALA A 120 12.06 -6.16 -4.05
C ALA A 120 12.54 -6.86 -2.79
N SER A 121 13.01 -8.09 -2.97
CA SER A 121 13.72 -8.82 -1.91
C SER A 121 14.74 -9.78 -2.51
N GLN A 122 15.90 -9.91 -1.85
CA GLN A 122 16.86 -10.99 -2.09
C GLN A 122 16.39 -12.32 -1.47
N TRP A 123 15.61 -12.22 -0.37
CA TRP A 123 15.15 -13.33 0.46
C TRP A 123 13.67 -13.12 0.83
N MET A 124 12.76 -13.65 0.01
CA MET A 124 11.32 -13.56 0.30
C MET A 124 10.78 -14.76 1.11
N ASN A 125 11.55 -15.86 1.20
CA ASN A 125 11.14 -17.07 1.89
C ASN A 125 11.53 -17.05 3.36
N GLY A 126 10.62 -17.51 4.21
CA GLY A 126 10.90 -17.80 5.63
C GLY A 126 10.74 -16.62 6.58
N SER A 127 10.71 -15.39 6.07
CA SER A 127 10.50 -14.17 6.87
C SER A 127 9.11 -13.58 6.64
N LYS A 128 8.49 -13.09 7.71
CA LYS A 128 7.21 -12.38 7.63
C LYS A 128 7.47 -10.95 7.16
N SER A 129 6.83 -10.58 6.06
CA SER A 129 6.89 -9.22 5.51
C SER A 129 5.63 -8.43 5.85
N LEU A 130 4.49 -9.10 6.06
CA LEU A 130 3.21 -8.46 6.34
C LEU A 130 3.06 -8.09 7.81
N GLY A 131 2.51 -6.90 8.04
CA GLY A 131 2.00 -6.48 9.34
C GLY A 131 0.70 -5.69 9.24
N LEU A 132 0.04 -5.52 10.38
CA LEU A 132 -1.27 -4.87 10.49
C LEU A 132 -1.31 -3.92 11.68
N VAL A 133 -1.70 -2.68 11.40
CA VAL A 133 -1.95 -1.64 12.40
C VAL A 133 -3.26 -0.93 12.08
N MET A 134 -3.82 -0.25 13.07
CA MET A 134 -4.86 0.76 12.88
C MET A 134 -4.19 2.12 12.72
N LYS A 135 -4.66 2.89 11.74
CA LYS A 135 -4.33 4.31 11.56
C LYS A 135 -5.62 5.09 11.67
N ASN A 136 -5.81 5.82 12.78
CA ASN A 136 -7.09 6.37 13.19
C ASN A 136 -8.17 5.26 13.20
N LYS A 137 -9.19 5.39 12.34
CA LYS A 137 -10.28 4.40 12.17
C LYS A 137 -10.08 3.43 11.02
N ASN A 138 -8.99 3.55 10.27
CA ASN A 138 -8.73 2.75 9.07
C ASN A 138 -7.75 1.62 9.37
N LEU A 139 -7.87 0.54 8.61
CA LEU A 139 -6.88 -0.54 8.66
C LEU A 139 -5.69 -0.14 7.81
N CYS A 140 -4.49 -0.42 8.30
CA CYS A 140 -3.26 -0.21 7.56
C CYS A 140 -2.47 -1.52 7.52
N VAL A 141 -2.52 -2.18 6.35
CA VAL A 141 -1.64 -3.31 6.06
C VAL A 141 -0.32 -2.74 5.60
N PHE A 142 0.80 -3.26 6.08
CA PHE A 142 2.12 -2.85 5.61
C PHE A 142 2.96 -4.05 5.21
N VAL A 143 3.88 -3.80 4.29
CA VAL A 143 4.89 -4.76 3.80
C VAL A 143 6.25 -4.18 4.11
N ASN A 144 7.00 -4.86 4.97
CA ASN A 144 8.42 -4.59 5.21
C ASN A 144 9.26 -5.33 4.17
N VAL A 145 10.26 -4.64 3.62
CA VAL A 145 11.23 -5.21 2.68
C VAL A 145 12.64 -4.73 3.03
N GLY A 146 13.65 -5.57 2.79
CA GLY A 146 15.02 -5.32 3.27
C GLY A 146 15.19 -5.58 4.76
N ASP A 147 16.37 -5.25 5.28
CA ASP A 147 16.77 -5.51 6.67
C ASP A 147 17.38 -4.28 7.35
N GLY A 148 17.28 -4.26 8.69
CA GLY A 148 17.90 -3.24 9.54
C GLY A 148 17.58 -1.80 9.12
N GLY A 149 18.64 -0.99 9.05
CA GLY A 149 18.58 0.44 8.70
C GLY A 149 18.42 0.73 7.20
N GLU A 150 18.38 -0.29 6.34
CA GLU A 150 18.13 -0.13 4.90
C GLU A 150 16.75 -0.70 4.50
N SER A 151 15.94 -1.03 5.50
CA SER A 151 14.59 -1.53 5.30
C SER A 151 13.64 -0.41 4.84
N TRP A 152 12.65 -0.80 4.05
CA TRP A 152 11.57 0.06 3.61
C TRP A 152 10.23 -0.54 4.04
N THR A 153 9.27 0.32 4.31
CA THR A 153 7.89 -0.09 4.60
C THR A 153 6.94 0.54 3.60
N ALA A 154 6.24 -0.31 2.85
CA ALA A 154 5.10 0.09 2.04
C ALA A 154 3.82 -0.11 2.83
N SER A 155 3.04 0.94 3.05
CA SER A 155 1.81 0.91 3.83
C SER A 155 0.58 1.14 2.94
N TYR A 156 -0.53 0.48 3.27
CA TYR A 156 -1.76 0.44 2.49
C TYR A 156 -2.94 0.68 3.43
N GLU A 157 -3.45 1.91 3.42
CA GLU A 157 -4.59 2.31 4.24
C GLU A 157 -5.90 1.93 3.55
N VAL A 158 -6.73 1.14 4.22
CA VAL A 158 -7.97 0.59 3.68
C VAL A 158 -9.14 1.00 4.57
N ASN A 159 -10.24 1.41 3.94
CA ASN A 159 -11.49 1.68 4.62
C ASN A 159 -12.10 0.35 5.09
N PRO A 160 -12.26 0.10 6.41
CA PRO A 160 -12.74 -1.18 6.90
C PRO A 160 -14.21 -1.46 6.59
N SER A 161 -14.99 -0.46 6.19
CA SER A 161 -16.41 -0.63 5.85
C SER A 161 -16.61 -0.99 4.37
N THR A 162 -15.71 -0.56 3.49
CA THR A 162 -15.85 -0.76 2.04
C THR A 162 -14.79 -1.69 1.44
N GLY A 163 -13.70 -1.98 2.16
CA GLY A 163 -12.55 -2.71 1.62
C GLY A 163 -11.75 -1.92 0.59
N SER A 164 -12.04 -0.62 0.42
CA SER A 164 -11.40 0.22 -0.60
C SER A 164 -10.06 0.76 -0.10
N LEU A 165 -9.04 0.71 -0.95
CA LEU A 165 -7.76 1.35 -0.71
C LEU A 165 -7.92 2.88 -0.71
N ILE A 166 -7.63 3.51 0.42
CA ILE A 166 -7.70 4.97 0.62
C ILE A 166 -6.38 5.59 0.20
N SER A 167 -5.28 5.13 0.78
CA SER A 167 -3.96 5.73 0.61
C SER A 167 -2.88 4.66 0.58
N HIS A 168 -1.71 5.05 0.08
CA HIS A 168 -0.52 4.21 0.05
C HIS A 168 0.71 5.12 0.10
N GLU A 169 1.72 4.70 0.85
CA GLU A 169 3.03 5.35 0.94
C GLU A 169 4.13 4.29 1.01
N VAL A 170 5.34 4.67 0.58
CA VAL A 170 6.57 3.92 0.88
C VAL A 170 7.53 4.85 1.57
N VAL A 171 8.00 4.45 2.73
CA VAL A 171 8.88 5.24 3.59
C VAL A 171 10.00 4.36 4.15
N ASP A 172 11.01 5.00 4.72
CA ASP A 172 12.05 4.32 5.50
C ASP A 172 11.42 3.46 6.60
N GLY A 173 11.93 2.24 6.77
CA GLY A 173 11.38 1.26 7.71
C GLY A 173 11.39 1.78 9.15
N PRO A 174 12.55 2.17 9.70
CA PRO A 174 12.64 2.82 11.01
C PRO A 174 11.69 4.02 11.16
N GLU A 175 11.61 4.90 10.15
CA GLU A 175 10.67 6.03 10.17
C GLU A 175 9.22 5.57 10.33
N PHE A 176 8.79 4.53 9.61
CA PHE A 176 7.45 3.97 9.76
C PHE A 176 7.21 3.39 11.16
N HIS A 177 8.13 2.55 11.65
CA HIS A 177 7.97 1.85 12.92
C HIS A 177 8.01 2.80 14.12
N ASN A 178 8.72 3.92 14.03
CA ASN A 178 8.68 4.98 15.04
C ASN A 178 7.28 5.60 15.20
N ARG A 179 6.42 5.54 14.16
CA ARG A 179 5.02 6.00 14.26
C ARG A 179 4.16 5.08 15.12
N LEU A 180 4.61 3.83 15.35
CA LEU A 180 3.91 2.82 16.13
C LEU A 180 4.32 2.83 17.61
N MET A 181 5.39 3.55 17.95
CA MET A 181 5.87 3.68 19.31
C MET A 181 5.05 4.75 20.06
N PRO A 182 4.64 4.48 21.32
CA PRO A 182 3.89 5.42 22.14
C PRO A 182 4.72 6.64 22.57
#